data_AF-A0A957J0S6-F1
#
_entry.id   AF-A0A957J0S6-F1
#
_cell.length_a   1.000
_cell.length_b   1.000
_cell.length_c   1.000
_cell.angle_alpha   90.00
_cell.angle_beta   90.00
_cell.angle_gamma   90.00
#
_symmetry.space_group_name_H-M   'P 1'
#
loop_
_entity.id
_entity.type
_entity.pdbx_description
1 polymer ?
#
loop_
_entity_poly.entity_id
_entity_poly.type
_entity_poly.pdbx_seq_one_letter_code
_entity_poly.pdbx_strand_id
1 'polypeptide(L)'
;MTLDIPPEKMAEYRAGARRREAARRARLDARFEPAWAVARECADVLRRQFQYDSLASRLEQVLIDLAHVTQRIETQLQKATTTDDDAYLDAVALNLHGFYAGIEHAFEDVAQTVEQSLPAGSRWRQNLLLQMSAEIPGKRPSLISRQTRDCLDEYRQFRHVVRNVYTFNLRGSRLQELAAEVGACFTAVSTDLSRFIEFLRQLNANDNP
;
A
#
# COMPACT_ATOMS: atom_id res chain seq x y z
N MET A 1 34.38 63.75 14.88
CA MET A 1 35.62 62.94 14.87
C MET A 1 35.36 61.73 13.98
N THR A 2 35.69 61.84 12.70
CA THR A 2 35.63 60.74 11.73
C THR A 2 36.81 59.81 12.02
N LEU A 3 36.51 58.59 12.46
CA LEU A 3 37.52 57.54 12.63
C LEU A 3 38.04 57.15 11.23
N ASP A 4 39.21 57.66 10.86
CA ASP A 4 39.90 57.30 9.62
C ASP A 4 40.61 55.96 9.80
N ILE A 5 39.86 54.88 9.54
CA ILE A 5 40.35 53.50 9.67
C ILE A 5 40.87 53.05 8.30
N PRO A 6 42.15 52.66 8.17
CA PRO A 6 42.70 52.18 6.90
C PRO A 6 41.91 51.00 6.31
N PRO A 7 41.76 50.89 4.97
CA PRO A 7 40.97 49.85 4.33
C PRO A 7 41.35 48.42 4.75
N GLU A 8 42.64 48.15 4.96
CA GLU A 8 43.16 46.86 5.43
C GLU A 8 42.71 46.52 6.86
N LYS A 9 42.77 47.50 7.78
CA LYS A 9 42.27 47.36 9.16
C LYS A 9 40.76 47.12 9.19
N MET A 10 40.01 47.73 8.27
CA MET A 10 38.58 47.53 8.13
C MET A 10 38.23 46.16 7.54
N ALA A 11 39.06 45.63 6.62
CA ALA A 11 38.94 44.27 6.09
C ALA A 11 39.21 43.21 7.17
N GLU A 12 40.24 43.38 8.00
CA GLU A 12 40.51 42.53 9.17
C GLU A 12 39.36 42.57 10.17
N TYR A 13 38.82 43.76 10.45
CA TYR A 13 37.67 43.91 11.35
C TYR A 13 36.44 43.17 10.83
N ARG A 14 36.13 43.30 9.53
CA ARG A 14 35.02 42.57 8.87
C ARG A 14 35.25 41.06 8.87
N ALA A 15 36.48 40.59 8.67
CA ALA A 15 36.83 39.17 8.77
C ALA A 15 36.68 38.63 10.21
N GLY A 16 37.10 39.42 11.21
CA GLY A 16 36.88 39.11 12.62
C GLY A 16 35.40 39.09 13.01
N ALA A 17 34.60 40.04 12.52
CA ALA A 17 33.15 40.07 12.74
C ALA A 17 32.46 38.83 12.16
N ARG A 18 32.79 38.44 10.92
CA ARG A 18 32.29 37.21 10.28
C ARG A 18 32.65 35.95 11.07
N ARG A 19 33.89 35.84 11.57
CA ARG A 19 34.30 34.71 12.41
C ARG A 19 33.52 34.64 13.73
N ARG A 20 33.29 35.76 14.39
CA ARG A 20 32.50 35.84 15.64
C ARG A 20 31.03 35.51 15.41
N GLU A 21 30.46 35.99 14.32
CA GLU A 21 29.08 35.71 13.94
C GLU A 21 28.88 34.22 13.61
N ALA A 22 29.80 33.63 12.84
CA ALA A 22 29.82 32.19 12.56
C ALA A 22 29.97 31.36 13.84
N ALA A 23 30.89 31.74 14.74
CA ALA A 23 31.05 31.07 16.03
C ALA A 23 29.81 31.19 16.93
N ARG A 24 29.12 32.34 16.89
CA ARG A 24 27.86 32.55 17.61
C ARG A 24 26.76 31.66 17.05
N ARG A 25 26.65 31.56 15.73
CA ARG A 25 25.68 30.71 15.05
C ARG A 25 25.93 29.23 15.33
N ALA A 26 27.17 28.77 15.20
CA ALA A 26 27.55 27.39 15.53
C ALA A 26 27.26 27.02 17.00
N ARG A 27 27.46 27.95 17.94
CA ARG A 27 27.09 27.75 19.36
C ARG A 27 25.58 27.66 19.58
N LEU A 28 24.79 28.44 18.83
CA LEU A 28 23.33 28.35 18.87
C LEU A 28 22.86 27.03 18.28
N ASP A 29 23.37 26.64 17.12
CA ASP A 29 23.03 25.38 16.46
C ASP A 29 23.38 24.18 17.36
N ALA A 30 24.61 24.14 17.92
CA ALA A 30 25.02 23.10 18.85
C ALA A 30 24.18 23.05 20.14
N ARG A 31 23.68 24.20 20.62
CA ARG A 31 22.80 24.26 21.79
C ARG A 31 21.43 23.64 21.51
N PHE A 32 20.92 23.78 20.29
CA PHE A 32 19.61 23.27 19.90
C PHE A 32 19.65 21.87 19.26
N GLU A 33 20.82 21.37 18.85
CA GLU A 33 20.96 20.06 18.20
C GLU A 33 20.26 18.90 18.95
N PRO A 34 20.32 18.79 20.29
CA PRO A 34 19.58 17.76 21.01
C PRO A 34 18.05 17.89 20.84
N ALA A 35 17.53 19.11 20.84
CA ALA A 35 16.11 19.37 20.62
C ALA A 35 15.68 19.06 19.18
N TRP A 36 16.54 19.36 18.20
CA TRP A 36 16.31 18.98 16.79
C TRP A 36 16.38 17.48 16.58
N ALA A 37 17.26 16.76 17.30
CA ALA A 37 17.31 15.31 17.27
C ALA A 37 16.00 14.68 17.77
N VAL A 38 15.52 15.12 18.93
CA VAL A 38 14.22 14.68 19.48
C VAL A 38 13.08 15.05 18.54
N ALA A 39 13.06 16.27 17.97
CA ALA A 39 12.02 16.67 17.04
C ALA A 39 11.99 15.80 15.76
N ARG A 40 13.16 15.38 15.25
CA ARG A 40 13.25 14.44 14.11
C ARG A 40 12.73 13.05 14.49
N GLU A 41 13.12 12.56 15.65
CA GLU A 41 12.64 11.26 16.16
C GLU A 41 11.12 11.26 16.34
N CYS A 42 10.56 12.28 16.99
CA CYS A 42 9.11 12.46 17.11
C CYS A 42 8.43 12.62 15.74
N ALA A 43 9.04 13.35 14.80
CA ALA A 43 8.50 13.50 13.45
C ALA A 43 8.50 12.17 12.69
N ASP A 44 9.51 11.30 12.91
CA ASP A 44 9.58 9.98 12.30
C ASP A 44 8.56 9.01 12.90
N VAL A 45 8.36 9.05 14.23
CA VAL A 45 7.29 8.29 14.92
C VAL A 45 5.92 8.72 14.41
N LEU A 46 5.62 10.03 14.42
CA LEU A 46 4.37 10.55 13.90
C LEU A 46 4.18 10.19 12.43
N ARG A 47 5.22 10.31 11.60
CA ARG A 47 5.14 9.94 10.19
C ARG A 47 4.77 8.47 10.01
N ARG A 48 5.33 7.55 10.81
CA ARG A 48 4.98 6.12 10.76
C ARG A 48 3.55 5.87 11.23
N GLN A 49 3.14 6.49 12.33
CA GLN A 49 1.77 6.44 12.87
C GLN A 49 0.74 6.88 11.81
N PHE A 50 0.90 8.07 11.24
CA PHE A 50 0.01 8.57 10.18
C PHE A 50 0.01 7.68 8.92
N GLN A 51 1.15 7.05 8.58
CA GLN A 51 1.23 6.12 7.45
C GLN A 51 0.40 4.86 7.68
N TYR A 52 0.44 4.27 8.88
CA TYR A 52 -0.31 3.04 9.19
C TYR A 52 -1.82 3.29 9.32
N ASP A 53 -2.25 4.40 9.92
CA ASP A 53 -3.67 4.78 9.94
C ASP A 53 -4.20 5.00 8.53
N SER A 54 -3.44 5.72 7.71
CA SER A 54 -3.82 5.98 6.32
C SER A 54 -3.88 4.70 5.49
N LEU A 55 -2.93 3.77 5.68
CA LEU A 55 -2.97 2.45 5.05
C LEU A 55 -4.18 1.64 5.50
N ALA A 56 -4.46 1.59 6.81
CA ALA A 56 -5.62 0.90 7.36
C ALA A 56 -6.92 1.42 6.74
N SER A 57 -7.13 2.73 6.69
CA SER A 57 -8.32 3.32 6.07
C SER A 57 -8.44 3.03 4.57
N ARG A 58 -7.33 3.02 3.82
CA ARG A 58 -7.36 2.64 2.40
C ARG A 58 -7.73 1.17 2.21
N LEU A 59 -7.21 0.27 3.06
CA LEU A 59 -7.57 -1.15 3.02
C LEU A 59 -9.05 -1.38 3.37
N GLU A 60 -9.61 -0.62 4.32
CA GLU A 60 -11.05 -0.65 4.63
C GLU A 60 -11.89 -0.24 3.42
N GLN A 61 -11.49 0.81 2.71
CA GLN A 61 -12.18 1.23 1.48
C GLN A 61 -12.09 0.14 0.40
N VAL A 62 -10.94 -0.50 0.24
CA VAL A 62 -10.79 -1.64 -0.68
C VAL A 62 -11.77 -2.76 -0.32
N LEU A 63 -11.95 -3.09 0.96
CA LEU A 63 -12.91 -4.13 1.36
C LEU A 63 -14.34 -3.78 0.97
N ILE A 64 -14.75 -2.52 1.11
CA ILE A 64 -16.07 -2.03 0.68
C ILE A 64 -16.21 -2.19 -0.84
N ASP A 65 -15.21 -1.75 -1.60
CA ASP A 65 -15.23 -1.81 -3.05
C ASP A 65 -15.27 -3.26 -3.55
N LEU A 66 -14.50 -4.16 -2.93
CA LEU A 66 -14.50 -5.58 -3.25
C LEU A 66 -15.84 -6.25 -2.92
N ALA A 67 -16.50 -5.87 -1.82
CA ALA A 67 -17.85 -6.35 -1.50
C ALA A 67 -18.84 -5.97 -2.61
N HIS A 68 -18.79 -4.71 -3.08
CA HIS A 68 -19.64 -4.23 -4.17
C HIS A 68 -19.38 -4.97 -5.49
N VAL A 69 -18.10 -5.19 -5.83
CA VAL A 69 -17.73 -5.94 -7.05
C VAL A 69 -18.19 -7.39 -6.96
N THR A 70 -18.03 -8.04 -5.81
CA THR A 70 -18.49 -9.41 -5.55
C THR A 70 -19.99 -9.54 -5.76
N GLN A 71 -20.78 -8.62 -5.17
CA GLN A 71 -22.24 -8.59 -5.34
C GLN A 71 -22.65 -8.41 -6.81
N ARG A 72 -21.91 -7.58 -7.57
CA ARG A 72 -22.16 -7.37 -9.00
C ARG A 72 -21.91 -8.64 -9.82
N ILE A 73 -20.84 -9.38 -9.51
CA ILE A 73 -20.53 -10.66 -10.15
C ILE A 73 -21.67 -11.65 -9.93
N GLU A 74 -22.09 -11.84 -8.68
CA GLU A 74 -23.17 -12.78 -8.34
C GLU A 74 -24.49 -12.40 -9.04
N THR A 75 -24.86 -11.12 -9.01
CA THR A 75 -26.08 -10.61 -9.65
C THR A 75 -26.05 -10.82 -11.17
N GLN A 76 -24.90 -10.59 -11.81
CA GLN A 76 -24.77 -10.75 -13.26
C GLN A 76 -24.72 -12.21 -13.66
N LEU A 77 -24.07 -13.07 -12.88
CA LEU A 77 -24.09 -14.51 -13.08
C LEU A 77 -25.52 -15.06 -13.01
N GLN A 78 -26.30 -14.63 -12.01
CA GLN A 78 -27.70 -15.03 -11.89
C GLN A 78 -28.52 -14.61 -13.12
N LYS A 79 -28.31 -13.39 -13.62
CA LYS A 79 -28.98 -12.90 -14.83
C LYS A 79 -28.58 -13.71 -16.06
N ALA A 80 -27.29 -13.94 -16.27
CA ALA A 80 -26.79 -14.77 -17.37
C ALA A 80 -27.49 -16.14 -17.39
N THR A 81 -27.58 -16.81 -16.24
CA THR A 81 -28.25 -18.12 -16.11
C THR A 81 -29.76 -18.05 -16.34
N THR A 82 -30.42 -16.96 -15.96
CA THR A 82 -31.89 -16.86 -16.04
C THR A 82 -32.35 -16.41 -17.42
N THR A 83 -31.58 -15.56 -18.11
CA THR A 83 -31.96 -14.99 -19.41
C THR A 83 -31.27 -15.67 -20.59
N ASP A 84 -30.28 -16.52 -20.35
CA ASP A 84 -29.42 -17.13 -21.38
C ASP A 84 -28.79 -16.08 -22.31
N ASP A 85 -28.35 -14.96 -21.71
CA ASP A 85 -27.76 -13.81 -22.42
C ASP A 85 -26.29 -13.64 -22.04
N ASP A 86 -25.42 -13.92 -23.00
CA ASP A 86 -23.98 -13.88 -22.88
C ASP A 86 -23.43 -12.47 -22.56
N ALA A 87 -24.19 -11.40 -22.82
CA ALA A 87 -23.77 -10.04 -22.45
C ALA A 87 -23.56 -9.88 -20.93
N TYR A 88 -24.29 -10.66 -20.13
CA TYR A 88 -24.06 -10.70 -18.68
C TYR A 88 -22.77 -11.42 -18.31
N LEU A 89 -22.34 -12.42 -19.10
CA LEU A 89 -21.06 -13.11 -18.89
C LEU A 89 -19.87 -12.19 -19.19
N ASP A 90 -19.96 -11.34 -20.21
CA ASP A 90 -18.94 -10.31 -20.46
C ASP A 90 -18.78 -9.37 -19.25
N ALA A 91 -19.90 -8.99 -18.65
CA ALA A 91 -19.90 -8.15 -17.47
C ALA A 91 -19.33 -8.89 -16.24
N VAL A 92 -19.62 -10.19 -16.06
CA VAL A 92 -19.00 -11.04 -15.04
C VAL A 92 -17.48 -11.09 -15.22
N ALA A 93 -16.99 -11.30 -16.44
CA ALA A 93 -15.56 -11.34 -16.75
C ALA A 93 -14.86 -10.01 -16.38
N LEU A 94 -15.49 -8.89 -16.71
CA LEU A 94 -14.97 -7.56 -16.37
C LEU A 94 -14.91 -7.34 -14.84
N ASN A 95 -15.95 -7.74 -14.11
CA ASN A 95 -15.98 -7.57 -12.66
C ASN A 95 -15.01 -8.53 -11.95
N LEU A 96 -14.85 -9.78 -12.40
CA LEU A 96 -13.82 -10.71 -11.89
C LEU A 96 -12.40 -10.16 -12.10
N HIS A 97 -12.16 -9.51 -13.25
CA HIS A 97 -10.92 -8.79 -13.48
C HIS A 97 -10.71 -7.66 -12.46
N GLY A 98 -11.75 -6.85 -12.24
CA GLY A 98 -11.74 -5.75 -11.28
C GLY A 98 -11.50 -6.22 -9.85
N PHE A 99 -12.11 -7.34 -9.45
CA PHE A 99 -11.95 -7.97 -8.14
C PHE A 99 -10.47 -8.25 -7.85
N TYR A 100 -9.78 -8.99 -8.73
CA TYR A 100 -8.36 -9.26 -8.51
C TYR A 100 -7.49 -8.02 -8.63
N ALA A 101 -7.81 -7.09 -9.52
CA ALA A 101 -7.06 -5.84 -9.66
C ALA A 101 -7.10 -4.99 -8.37
N GLY A 102 -8.26 -4.91 -7.70
CA GLY A 102 -8.39 -4.22 -6.42
C GLY A 102 -7.49 -4.84 -5.33
N ILE A 103 -7.44 -6.17 -5.29
CA ILE A 103 -6.59 -6.92 -4.36
C ILE A 103 -5.09 -6.73 -4.68
N GLU A 104 -4.71 -6.79 -5.95
CA GLU A 104 -3.33 -6.53 -6.42
C GLU A 104 -2.85 -5.14 -5.96
N HIS A 105 -3.66 -4.09 -6.16
CA HIS A 105 -3.31 -2.74 -5.71
C HIS A 105 -3.20 -2.62 -4.18
N ALA A 106 -4.08 -3.28 -3.43
CA ALA A 106 -3.99 -3.29 -1.96
C ALA A 106 -2.70 -3.94 -1.48
N PHE A 107 -2.27 -5.03 -2.13
CA PHE A 107 -1.01 -5.70 -1.80
C PHE A 107 0.20 -4.85 -2.16
N GLU A 108 0.15 -4.13 -3.28
CA GLU A 108 1.20 -3.17 -3.64
C GLU A 108 1.33 -2.06 -2.59
N ASP A 109 0.21 -1.50 -2.13
CA ASP A 109 0.18 -0.44 -1.13
C ASP A 109 0.77 -0.91 0.21
N VAL A 110 0.45 -2.13 0.63
CA VAL A 110 1.05 -2.73 1.83
C VAL A 110 2.55 -2.94 1.65
N ALA A 111 2.98 -3.55 0.54
CA ALA A 111 4.40 -3.80 0.27
C ALA A 111 5.19 -2.48 0.22
N GLN A 112 4.62 -1.43 -0.39
CA GLN A 112 5.27 -0.14 -0.50
C GLN A 112 5.31 0.61 0.84
N THR A 113 4.26 0.52 1.65
CA THR A 113 4.16 1.25 2.92
C THR A 113 4.92 0.54 4.06
N VAL A 114 4.80 -0.78 4.17
CA VAL A 114 5.38 -1.56 5.28
C VAL A 114 6.79 -2.04 4.96
N GLU A 115 7.03 -2.46 3.72
CA GLU A 115 8.28 -3.12 3.34
C GLU A 115 9.21 -2.24 2.52
N GLN A 116 8.68 -1.17 1.91
CA GLN A 116 9.35 -0.24 0.99
C GLN A 116 9.95 -0.94 -0.24
N SER A 117 9.38 -2.09 -0.62
CA SER A 117 9.88 -2.91 -1.72
C SER A 117 8.77 -3.68 -2.41
N LEU A 118 8.77 -3.61 -3.74
CA LEU A 118 7.92 -4.42 -4.60
C LEU A 118 8.75 -5.47 -5.35
N PRO A 119 8.19 -6.65 -5.64
CA PRO A 119 8.83 -7.62 -6.53
C PRO A 119 9.06 -7.05 -7.91
N ALA A 120 10.14 -7.47 -8.56
CA ALA A 120 10.49 -7.07 -9.92
C ALA A 120 10.43 -8.24 -10.91
N GLY A 121 10.48 -7.93 -12.21
CA GLY A 121 10.55 -8.91 -13.29
C GLY A 121 9.18 -9.43 -13.77
N SER A 122 9.19 -10.36 -14.73
CA SER A 122 7.97 -10.84 -15.40
C SER A 122 6.98 -11.59 -14.50
N ARG A 123 7.45 -12.12 -13.36
CA ARG A 123 6.64 -12.85 -12.37
C ARG A 123 6.26 -12.02 -11.15
N TRP A 124 6.39 -10.70 -11.21
CA TRP A 124 6.21 -9.84 -10.04
C TRP A 124 4.85 -10.03 -9.35
N ARG A 125 3.77 -10.28 -10.09
CA ARG A 125 2.42 -10.52 -9.54
C ARG A 125 2.33 -11.79 -8.72
N GLN A 126 2.92 -12.86 -9.21
CA GLN A 126 2.99 -14.13 -8.48
C GLN A 126 3.87 -13.98 -7.23
N ASN A 127 4.99 -13.27 -7.35
CA ASN A 127 5.88 -12.99 -6.23
C ASN A 127 5.22 -12.09 -5.17
N LEU A 128 4.40 -11.13 -5.58
CA LEU A 128 3.66 -10.26 -4.67
C LEU A 128 2.65 -11.09 -3.85
N LEU A 129 1.92 -11.99 -4.50
CA LEU A 129 0.99 -12.89 -3.85
C LEU A 129 1.71 -13.82 -2.83
N LEU A 130 2.90 -14.31 -3.18
CA LEU A 130 3.75 -15.08 -2.26
C LEU A 130 4.25 -14.23 -1.08
N GLN A 131 4.72 -13.02 -1.35
CA GLN A 131 5.20 -12.08 -0.34
C GLN A 131 4.12 -11.76 0.69
N MET A 132 2.88 -11.51 0.26
CA MET A 132 1.75 -11.25 1.17
C MET A 132 1.39 -12.46 2.03
N SER A 133 1.63 -13.67 1.54
CA SER A 133 1.41 -14.91 2.32
C SER A 133 2.52 -15.25 3.30
N ALA A 134 3.68 -14.61 3.18
CA ALA A 134 4.82 -14.82 4.05
C ALA A 134 4.75 -13.89 5.27
N GLU A 135 5.13 -14.44 6.42
CA GLU A 135 5.54 -13.63 7.57
C GLU A 135 6.89 -12.98 7.29
N ILE A 136 7.04 -11.73 7.71
CA ILE A 136 8.31 -11.00 7.60
C ILE A 136 8.72 -10.59 9.02
N PRO A 137 9.64 -11.33 9.65
CA PRO A 137 10.05 -11.11 11.02
C PRO A 137 10.46 -9.66 11.28
N GLY A 138 9.92 -9.08 12.35
CA GLY A 138 10.19 -7.70 12.75
C GLY A 138 9.51 -6.61 11.90
N LYS A 139 8.74 -6.98 10.85
CA LYS A 139 7.95 -6.02 10.07
C LYS A 139 6.45 -6.27 10.15
N ARG A 140 6.00 -7.48 9.80
CA ARG A 140 4.58 -7.83 9.81
C ARG A 140 4.33 -9.35 9.86
N PRO A 141 3.19 -9.79 10.42
CA PRO A 141 2.68 -11.13 10.19
C PRO A 141 2.34 -11.35 8.70
N SER A 142 2.04 -12.60 8.33
CA SER A 142 1.45 -12.91 7.02
C SER A 142 0.14 -12.12 6.86
N LEU A 143 0.01 -11.38 5.76
CA LEU A 143 -1.19 -10.61 5.48
C LEU A 143 -2.33 -11.53 5.02
N ILE A 144 -2.03 -12.52 4.17
CA ILE A 144 -3.00 -13.53 3.75
C ILE A 144 -2.59 -14.93 4.20
N SER A 145 -3.59 -15.78 4.44
CA SER A 145 -3.39 -17.20 4.67
C SER A 145 -3.02 -17.94 3.38
N ARG A 146 -2.54 -19.18 3.51
CA ARG A 146 -2.30 -20.07 2.37
C ARG A 146 -3.59 -20.33 1.57
N GLN A 147 -4.71 -20.54 2.25
CA GLN A 147 -6.01 -20.79 1.59
C GLN A 147 -6.42 -19.60 0.73
N THR A 148 -6.33 -18.39 1.27
CA THR A 148 -6.64 -17.15 0.54
C THR A 148 -5.70 -16.97 -0.65
N ARG A 149 -4.41 -17.25 -0.47
CA ARG A 149 -3.42 -17.19 -1.55
C ARG A 149 -3.77 -18.13 -2.69
N ASP A 150 -4.09 -19.38 -2.38
CA ASP A 150 -4.38 -20.41 -3.37
C ASP A 150 -5.66 -20.06 -4.15
N CYS A 151 -6.67 -19.52 -3.46
CA CYS A 151 -7.86 -18.97 -4.11
C CYS A 151 -7.52 -17.82 -5.08
N LEU A 152 -6.73 -16.85 -4.63
CA LEU A 152 -6.37 -15.66 -5.43
C LEU A 152 -5.49 -15.97 -6.64
N ASP A 153 -4.72 -17.07 -6.63
CA ASP A 153 -3.91 -17.47 -7.78
C ASP A 153 -4.77 -17.82 -9.00
N GLU A 154 -5.97 -18.36 -8.78
CA GLU A 154 -6.93 -18.65 -9.86
C GLU A 154 -7.40 -17.36 -10.56
N TYR A 155 -7.71 -16.32 -9.79
CA TYR A 155 -8.11 -15.01 -10.33
C TYR A 155 -6.93 -14.27 -10.96
N ARG A 156 -5.72 -14.41 -10.41
CA ARG A 156 -4.48 -13.92 -11.05
C ARG A 156 -4.32 -14.53 -12.44
N GLN A 157 -4.47 -15.85 -12.53
CA GLN A 157 -4.32 -16.57 -13.78
C GLN A 157 -5.42 -16.20 -14.78
N PHE A 158 -6.67 -16.09 -14.32
CA PHE A 158 -7.81 -15.67 -15.13
C PHE A 158 -7.61 -14.27 -15.74
N ARG A 159 -7.05 -13.32 -14.99
CA ARG A 159 -6.77 -11.96 -15.48
C ARG A 159 -5.85 -11.94 -16.70
N HIS A 160 -4.95 -12.90 -16.84
CA HIS A 160 -4.11 -13.06 -18.03
C HIS A 160 -4.89 -13.62 -19.23
N VAL A 161 -5.89 -14.46 -18.98
CA VAL A 161 -6.73 -15.05 -20.04
C VAL A 161 -7.64 -13.98 -20.66
N VAL A 162 -8.32 -13.17 -19.84
CA VAL A 162 -9.25 -12.13 -20.33
C VAL A 162 -8.54 -11.06 -21.19
N ARG A 163 -7.29 -10.70 -20.87
CA ARG A 163 -6.55 -9.71 -21.67
C ARG A 163 -6.04 -10.25 -23.02
N ASN A 164 -5.83 -11.56 -23.13
CA ASN A 164 -5.23 -12.19 -24.30
C ASN A 164 -6.25 -12.88 -25.20
N VAL A 165 -7.42 -13.21 -24.66
CA VAL A 165 -8.52 -13.87 -25.36
C VAL A 165 -9.70 -12.91 -25.33
N TYR A 166 -9.69 -11.91 -26.22
CA TYR A 166 -10.91 -11.16 -26.52
C TYR A 166 -12.01 -12.16 -26.91
N THR A 167 -13.03 -12.28 -26.03
CA THR A 167 -14.44 -12.65 -26.24
C THR A 167 -14.83 -13.92 -27.02
N PHE A 168 -14.02 -14.47 -27.93
CA PHE A 168 -14.43 -15.57 -28.81
C PHE A 168 -14.15 -16.99 -28.28
N ASN A 169 -13.30 -17.15 -27.27
CA ASN A 169 -12.90 -18.47 -26.74
C ASN A 169 -12.82 -18.55 -25.20
N LEU A 170 -13.39 -17.57 -24.50
CA LEU A 170 -13.57 -17.70 -23.05
C LEU A 170 -14.51 -18.88 -22.81
N ARG A 171 -13.99 -19.94 -22.19
CA ARG A 171 -14.82 -21.09 -21.80
C ARG A 171 -15.81 -20.59 -20.74
N GLY A 172 -17.07 -20.38 -21.14
CA GLY A 172 -18.14 -19.88 -20.26
C GLY A 172 -18.25 -20.69 -18.97
N SER A 173 -18.00 -22.00 -19.01
CA SER A 173 -17.95 -22.86 -17.82
C SER A 173 -16.90 -22.41 -16.79
N ARG A 174 -15.67 -22.08 -17.22
CA ARG A 174 -14.61 -21.63 -16.29
C ARG A 174 -14.94 -20.27 -15.68
N LEU A 175 -15.58 -19.40 -16.46
CA LEU A 175 -16.03 -18.09 -15.99
C LEU A 175 -17.11 -18.25 -14.91
N GLN A 176 -18.10 -19.10 -15.17
CA GLN A 176 -19.18 -19.40 -14.23
C GLN A 176 -18.66 -20.06 -12.94
N GLU A 177 -17.69 -20.98 -13.04
CA GLU A 177 -16.99 -21.57 -11.88
C GLU A 177 -16.35 -20.48 -11.00
N LEU A 178 -15.50 -19.63 -11.58
CA LEU A 178 -14.83 -18.55 -10.83
C LEU A 178 -15.84 -17.55 -10.25
N ALA A 179 -16.91 -17.25 -10.97
CA ALA A 179 -17.97 -16.37 -10.50
C ALA A 179 -18.78 -16.99 -9.34
N ALA A 180 -18.97 -18.32 -9.32
CA ALA A 180 -19.63 -19.01 -8.22
C ALA A 180 -18.74 -19.08 -6.96
N GLU A 181 -17.42 -19.12 -7.12
CA GLU A 181 -16.46 -19.21 -6.02
C GLU A 181 -16.04 -17.85 -5.45
N VAL A 182 -16.36 -16.73 -6.12
CA VAL A 182 -15.87 -15.39 -5.75
C VAL A 182 -16.29 -14.96 -4.36
N GLY A 183 -17.51 -15.29 -3.93
CA GLY A 183 -18.01 -14.95 -2.59
C GLY A 183 -17.22 -15.62 -1.46
N ALA A 184 -16.87 -16.90 -1.64
CA ALA A 184 -16.02 -17.64 -0.71
C ALA A 184 -14.60 -17.07 -0.69
N CYS A 185 -14.04 -16.73 -1.85
CA CYS A 185 -12.73 -16.09 -1.94
C CYS A 185 -12.71 -14.73 -1.23
N PHE A 186 -13.73 -13.90 -1.49
CA PHE A 186 -13.88 -12.59 -0.88
C PHE A 186 -13.99 -12.68 0.64
N THR A 187 -14.71 -13.68 1.16
CA THR A 187 -14.82 -13.91 2.61
C THR A 187 -13.45 -14.20 3.24
N ALA A 188 -12.63 -15.02 2.57
CA ALA A 188 -11.27 -15.33 3.02
C ALA A 188 -10.37 -14.08 3.00
N VAL A 189 -10.41 -13.31 1.91
CA VAL A 189 -9.68 -12.03 1.76
C VAL A 189 -10.11 -11.02 2.82
N SER A 190 -11.41 -10.86 3.03
CA SER A 190 -11.98 -9.92 4.00
C SER A 190 -11.55 -10.24 5.42
N THR A 191 -11.55 -11.52 5.78
CA THR A 191 -11.09 -12.00 7.09
C THR A 191 -9.61 -11.75 7.31
N ASP A 192 -8.79 -11.96 6.28
CA ASP A 192 -7.34 -11.75 6.32
C ASP A 192 -6.99 -10.25 6.42
N LEU A 193 -7.56 -9.42 5.54
CA LEU A 193 -7.32 -7.98 5.54
C LEU A 193 -7.85 -7.30 6.81
N SER A 194 -8.99 -7.73 7.35
CA SER A 194 -9.51 -7.18 8.61
C SER A 194 -8.58 -7.46 9.79
N ARG A 195 -7.99 -8.67 9.85
CA ARG A 195 -6.96 -9.01 10.85
C ARG A 195 -5.70 -8.15 10.68
N PHE A 196 -5.30 -7.91 9.44
CA PHE A 196 -4.14 -7.07 9.16
C PHE A 196 -4.38 -5.59 9.50
N ILE A 197 -5.57 -5.06 9.20
CA ILE A 197 -5.98 -3.70 9.57
C ILE A 197 -5.94 -3.52 11.10
N GLU A 198 -6.44 -4.50 11.84
CA GLU A 198 -6.37 -4.48 13.31
C GLU A 198 -4.93 -4.50 13.82
N PHE A 199 -4.06 -5.31 13.20
CA PHE A 199 -2.62 -5.27 13.50
C PHE A 199 -2.00 -3.88 13.26
N LEU A 200 -2.31 -3.22 12.14
CA LEU A 200 -1.82 -1.87 11.84
C LEU A 200 -2.27 -0.85 12.90
N ARG A 201 -3.53 -0.95 13.35
CA ARG A 201 -4.08 -0.11 14.42
C ARG A 201 -3.41 -0.35 15.77
N GLN A 202 -3.09 -1.61 16.10
CA GLN A 202 -2.40 -1.96 17.34
C GLN A 202 -0.96 -1.50 17.37
N LEU A 203 -0.24 -1.59 16.24
CA LEU A 203 1.10 -0.99 16.13
C LEU A 203 1.07 0.51 16.44
N ASN A 204 0.03 1.19 15.95
CA ASN A 204 -0.14 2.61 16.20
C ASN A 204 -0.46 2.94 17.67
N ALA A 205 -1.24 2.09 18.35
CA ALA A 205 -1.57 2.26 19.76
C ALA A 205 -0.38 2.00 20.69
N ASN A 206 0.52 1.07 20.34
CA ASN A 206 1.66 0.68 21.17
C ASN A 206 2.88 1.62 21.05
N ASP A 207 2.95 2.44 19.99
CA ASP A 207 3.95 3.51 19.85
C ASP A 207 3.56 4.80 20.61
N ASN A 208 2.46 4.76 21.38
CA ASN A 208 1.98 5.86 22.22
C ASN A 208 2.56 5.70 23.66
N PRO A 209 3.45 6.60 24.12
CA PRO A 209 4.08 6.50 25.45
C PRO A 209 3.12 6.71 26.62
#